data_AF-A0A2E8B304-F1
#
_entry.id   AF-A0A2E8B304-F1
#
_cell.length_a   1.000
_cell.length_b   1.000
_cell.length_c   1.000
_cell.angle_alpha   90.00
_cell.angle_beta   90.00
_cell.angle_gamma   90.00
#
_symmetry.space_group_name_H-M   'P 1'
#
loop_
_entity.id
_entity.type
_entity.pdbx_description
1 polymer ?
#
loop_
_entity_poly.entity_id
_entity_poly.type
_entity_poly.pdbx_seq_one_letter_code
_entity_poly.pdbx_strand_id
1 'polypeptide(L)'
;MENPASHDRENSRQRRCYRCFRPMRLCFCDAIPRIRNRTDVLILQHIGERSHPFNTARIVHQSLHRCRVIVDHNQQFGTRHLPIQKGAGLLYPTDNAPKLTELAESDRPRQLVIVDGTWHQAKTIVRDVPQLRSLPCFRLAPDAPGQYRIRSEPSAQSLSTLEAIVAALQVLEPNTPGLDRLLCAFHQMVNDQLANSAGQMAWRRQKKSQRPRYLPHAMMQNTQGLVVAYGEAATRQPGQPKSTAVWPVSWSARRLGSNEEFSCLLSQPRPLSTATLRHMRLSNADFDSAISPDEFRSRWRQFLRRNDVLVVYHPRTYQLLARIEADQPRCLVLKSICRNWRSDFRSLEELLAKEGLRAPDPQHQNRTGQRLEMAVALVNRIRSH
;
A
#
# COMPACT_ATOMS: atom_id res chain seq x y z
N MET A 1 -51.03 11.71 -4.36
CA MET A 1 -50.20 12.75 -3.71
C MET A 1 -48.98 12.07 -3.12
N GLU A 2 -47.95 11.91 -3.93
CA GLU A 2 -46.68 11.35 -3.47
C GLU A 2 -45.91 12.42 -2.68
N ASN A 3 -45.45 12.04 -1.50
CA ASN A 3 -44.82 12.91 -0.53
C ASN A 3 -43.44 13.37 -1.06
N PRO A 4 -43.20 14.68 -1.34
CA PRO A 4 -41.95 15.17 -1.93
C PRO A 4 -40.73 14.98 -1.01
N ALA A 5 -40.94 14.73 0.27
CA ALA A 5 -39.89 14.63 1.29
C ALA A 5 -39.06 13.33 1.22
N SER A 6 -39.47 12.34 0.42
CA SER A 6 -38.75 11.05 0.32
C SER A 6 -37.60 11.08 -0.69
N HIS A 7 -37.68 11.92 -1.73
CA HIS A 7 -36.64 12.05 -2.77
C HIS A 7 -35.43 12.89 -2.34
N ASP A 8 -35.57 13.78 -1.35
CA ASP A 8 -34.45 14.60 -0.85
C ASP A 8 -33.49 13.83 0.06
N ARG A 9 -33.93 12.72 0.69
CA ARG A 9 -33.08 11.95 1.61
C ARG A 9 -32.08 11.04 0.88
N GLU A 10 -32.41 10.54 -0.31
CA GLU A 10 -31.55 9.66 -1.12
C GLU A 10 -30.42 10.44 -1.83
N ASN A 11 -30.69 11.67 -2.27
CA ASN A 11 -29.76 12.50 -3.07
C ASN A 11 -28.66 13.20 -2.23
N SER A 12 -28.80 13.20 -0.89
CA SER A 12 -27.82 13.80 0.04
C SER A 12 -26.53 12.97 0.21
N ARG A 13 -26.51 11.70 -0.24
CA ARG A 13 -25.37 10.78 -0.05
C ARG A 13 -24.21 10.95 -1.05
N GLN A 14 -24.37 11.74 -2.12
CA GLN A 14 -23.41 11.76 -3.24
C GLN A 14 -22.63 13.06 -3.44
N ARG A 15 -23.03 14.19 -2.83
CA ARG A 15 -22.27 15.44 -3.01
C ARG A 15 -20.97 15.40 -2.20
N ARG A 16 -19.84 15.50 -2.89
CA ARG A 16 -18.48 15.61 -2.30
C ARG A 16 -17.97 17.02 -2.48
N CYS A 17 -17.23 17.52 -1.50
CA CYS A 17 -16.53 18.79 -1.61
C CYS A 17 -15.43 18.68 -2.68
N TYR A 18 -15.38 19.57 -3.66
CA TYR A 18 -14.33 19.59 -4.69
C TYR A 18 -12.94 19.98 -4.16
N ARG A 19 -12.86 20.55 -2.95
CA ARG A 19 -11.60 20.92 -2.29
C ARG A 19 -10.99 19.77 -1.48
N CYS A 20 -11.76 19.15 -0.57
CA CYS A 20 -11.26 18.05 0.28
C CYS A 20 -11.67 16.65 -0.19
N PHE A 21 -12.59 16.52 -1.14
CA PHE A 21 -13.19 15.26 -1.62
C PHE A 21 -13.96 14.45 -0.58
N ARG A 22 -14.21 15.01 0.61
CA ARG A 22 -15.07 14.41 1.64
C ARG A 22 -16.55 14.63 1.29
N PRO A 23 -17.46 13.73 1.74
CA PRO A 23 -18.90 14.01 1.71
C PRO A 23 -19.18 15.39 2.30
N MET A 24 -20.09 16.16 1.72
CA MET A 24 -20.38 17.54 2.16
C MET A 24 -20.64 17.63 3.67
N ARG A 25 -21.37 16.66 4.24
CA ARG A 25 -21.65 16.55 5.69
C ARG A 25 -20.42 16.37 6.60
N LEU A 26 -19.27 15.98 6.03
CA LEU A 26 -17.98 15.80 6.71
C LEU A 26 -16.91 16.74 6.13
N CYS A 27 -17.31 17.72 5.34
CA CYS A 27 -16.41 18.73 4.82
C CYS A 27 -15.97 19.63 5.97
N PHE A 28 -14.68 19.97 6.00
CA PHE A 28 -14.08 20.88 6.98
C PHE A 28 -13.37 22.05 6.30
N CYS A 29 -13.49 22.19 4.98
CA CYS A 29 -12.75 23.19 4.19
C CYS A 29 -13.07 24.63 4.59
N ASP A 30 -14.27 24.89 5.09
CA ASP A 30 -14.71 26.22 5.51
C ASP A 30 -14.18 26.59 6.90
N ALA A 31 -13.80 25.58 7.70
CA ALA A 31 -13.14 25.78 8.99
C ALA A 31 -11.62 26.05 8.85
N ILE A 32 -11.03 25.84 7.67
CA ILE A 32 -9.59 26.07 7.45
C ILE A 32 -9.34 27.59 7.34
N PRO A 33 -8.61 28.21 8.27
CA PRO A 33 -8.33 29.64 8.22
C PRO A 33 -7.32 29.96 7.11
N ARG A 34 -7.31 31.18 6.59
CA ARG A 34 -6.22 31.71 5.76
C ARG A 34 -5.24 32.47 6.63
N ILE A 35 -3.97 32.06 6.62
CA ILE A 35 -2.91 32.57 7.50
C ILE A 35 -1.83 33.23 6.65
N ARG A 36 -1.52 34.50 6.93
CA ARG A 36 -0.44 35.25 6.28
C ARG A 36 0.89 34.97 6.98
N ASN A 37 1.39 33.75 6.84
CA ASN A 37 2.71 33.35 7.37
C ASN A 37 3.83 34.09 6.64
N ARG A 38 4.88 34.45 7.39
CA ARG A 38 6.09 35.13 6.89
C ARG A 38 7.15 34.12 6.48
N THR A 39 7.30 33.02 7.23
CA THR A 39 8.23 31.94 6.93
C THR A 39 7.70 31.12 5.76
N ASP A 40 8.50 30.96 4.70
CA ASP A 40 8.11 30.14 3.55
C ASP A 40 8.06 28.66 3.94
N VAL A 41 7.04 27.93 3.47
CA VAL A 41 6.89 26.49 3.76
C VAL A 41 6.95 25.71 2.45
N LEU A 42 7.95 24.83 2.32
CA LEU A 42 8.09 23.90 1.20
C LEU A 42 7.84 22.46 1.68
N ILE A 43 6.78 21.83 1.20
CA ILE A 43 6.46 20.44 1.51
C ILE A 43 6.82 19.55 0.31
N LEU A 44 7.69 18.58 0.53
CA LEU A 44 8.01 17.51 -0.40
C LEU A 44 7.17 16.28 -0.02
N GLN A 45 6.04 16.11 -0.69
CA GLN A 45 5.08 15.06 -0.41
C GLN A 45 5.31 13.85 -1.33
N HIS A 46 5.48 12.67 -0.73
CA HIS A 46 5.51 11.42 -1.48
C HIS A 46 4.16 11.18 -2.19
N ILE A 47 4.20 10.76 -3.44
CA ILE A 47 2.99 10.57 -4.28
C ILE A 47 1.91 9.70 -3.65
N GLY A 48 2.31 8.69 -2.85
CA GLY A 48 1.38 7.80 -2.14
C GLY A 48 0.52 8.49 -1.08
N GLU A 49 0.96 9.65 -0.55
CA GLU A 49 0.20 10.41 0.45
C GLU A 49 -0.80 11.40 -0.18
N ARG A 50 -0.61 11.77 -1.45
CA ARG A 50 -1.45 12.78 -2.15
C ARG A 50 -2.93 12.47 -2.05
N SER A 51 -3.31 11.21 -2.30
CA SER A 51 -4.71 10.77 -2.33
C SER A 51 -5.26 10.41 -0.94
N HIS A 52 -4.49 10.59 0.14
CA HIS A 52 -4.95 10.24 1.48
C HIS A 52 -6.12 11.14 1.90
N PRO A 53 -7.26 10.57 2.39
CA PRO A 53 -8.44 11.37 2.76
C PRO A 53 -8.17 12.43 3.83
N PHE A 54 -7.14 12.20 4.66
CA PHE A 54 -6.64 13.09 5.72
C PHE A 54 -5.22 13.57 5.40
N ASN A 55 -5.01 14.05 4.18
CA ASN A 55 -3.73 14.62 3.76
C ASN A 55 -3.52 15.97 4.49
N THR A 56 -2.68 15.97 5.50
CA THR A 56 -2.33 17.12 6.35
C THR A 56 -1.58 18.20 5.57
N ALA A 57 -0.68 17.82 4.65
CA ALA A 57 -0.01 18.77 3.77
C ALA A 57 -0.99 19.58 2.91
N ARG A 58 -2.09 18.96 2.46
CA ARG A 58 -3.16 19.67 1.74
C ARG A 58 -3.87 20.70 2.61
N ILE A 59 -4.11 20.39 3.88
CA ILE A 59 -4.76 21.33 4.82
C ILE A 59 -3.87 22.54 5.03
N VAL A 60 -2.58 22.30 5.29
CA VAL A 60 -1.57 23.35 5.45
C VAL A 60 -1.48 24.22 4.20
N HIS A 61 -1.40 23.62 3.01
CA HIS A 61 -1.34 24.36 1.74
C HIS A 61 -2.59 25.21 1.48
N GLN A 62 -3.76 24.76 1.93
CA GLN A 62 -4.99 25.56 1.85
C GLN A 62 -5.02 26.70 2.88
N SER A 63 -4.30 26.56 3.98
CA SER A 63 -4.31 27.53 5.07
C SER A 63 -3.26 28.63 4.91
N LEU A 64 -2.00 28.23 4.70
CA LEU A 64 -0.85 29.13 4.66
C LEU A 64 -0.76 29.88 3.32
N HIS A 65 -0.45 31.17 3.38
CA HIS A 65 -0.25 32.01 2.19
C HIS A 65 1.08 31.69 1.48
N ARG A 66 2.14 31.47 2.25
CA ARG A 66 3.48 31.15 1.75
C ARG A 66 3.76 29.67 1.92
N CYS A 67 3.04 28.82 1.20
CA CYS A 67 3.21 27.38 1.24
C CYS A 67 3.15 26.74 -0.15
N ARG A 68 4.20 26.00 -0.51
CA ARG A 68 4.29 25.23 -1.75
C ARG A 68 4.38 23.73 -1.44
N VAL A 69 3.60 22.94 -2.16
CA VAL A 69 3.66 21.47 -2.09
C VAL A 69 4.15 20.94 -3.42
N ILE A 70 5.20 20.12 -3.39
CA ILE A 70 5.68 19.36 -4.54
C ILE A 70 5.40 17.89 -4.24
N VAL A 71 4.65 17.25 -5.14
CA VAL A 71 4.29 15.84 -5.04
C VAL A 71 5.07 15.04 -6.06
N ASP A 72 5.81 14.02 -5.63
CA ASP A 72 6.58 13.18 -6.55
C ASP A 72 6.96 11.80 -5.96
N HIS A 73 7.60 10.97 -6.78
CA HIS A 73 8.29 9.76 -6.34
C HIS A 73 9.69 10.07 -5.79
N ASN A 74 10.21 9.22 -4.90
CA ASN A 74 11.54 9.40 -4.29
C ASN A 74 12.65 9.62 -5.33
N GLN A 75 12.67 8.84 -6.41
CA GLN A 75 13.69 8.94 -7.46
C GLN A 75 13.62 10.28 -8.21
N GLN A 76 12.42 10.80 -8.42
CA GLN A 76 12.22 12.06 -9.16
C GLN A 76 12.58 13.28 -8.33
N PHE A 77 12.37 13.23 -7.00
CA PHE A 77 12.88 14.28 -6.12
C PHE A 77 14.40 14.43 -6.20
N GLY A 78 15.13 13.33 -6.42
CA GLY A 78 16.60 13.33 -6.49
C GLY A 78 17.17 14.07 -7.71
N THR A 79 16.43 14.12 -8.82
CA THR A 79 16.85 14.75 -10.08
C THR A 79 16.22 16.13 -10.30
N ARG A 80 15.14 16.45 -9.59
CA ARG A 80 14.40 17.69 -9.74
C ARG A 80 15.12 18.89 -9.11
N HIS A 81 15.05 20.04 -9.76
CA HIS A 81 15.40 21.31 -9.13
C HIS A 81 14.29 21.75 -8.16
N LEU A 82 14.59 21.74 -6.86
CA LEU A 82 13.64 22.15 -5.82
C LEU A 82 13.80 23.65 -5.56
N PRO A 83 12.69 24.38 -5.30
CA PRO A 83 12.70 25.82 -5.04
C PRO A 83 13.16 26.11 -3.59
N ILE A 84 14.36 25.63 -3.25
CA ILE A 84 15.01 25.82 -1.96
C ILE A 84 15.67 27.20 -1.97
N GLN A 85 15.28 28.04 -1.01
CA GLN A 85 15.77 29.41 -0.90
C GLN A 85 17.03 29.50 -0.02
N LYS A 86 17.74 30.63 -0.11
CA LYS A 86 18.83 30.95 0.82
C LYS A 86 18.27 31.09 2.24
N GLY A 87 18.91 30.45 3.21
CA GLY A 87 18.42 30.39 4.59
C GLY A 87 17.28 29.39 4.80
N ALA A 88 17.13 28.40 3.91
CA ALA A 88 16.23 27.28 4.12
C ALA A 88 16.76 26.32 5.19
N GLY A 89 15.83 25.68 5.90
CA GLY A 89 16.09 24.69 6.93
C GLY A 89 15.22 23.47 6.78
N LEU A 90 15.77 22.29 6.98
CA LEU A 90 15.02 21.04 6.94
C LEU A 90 14.46 20.74 8.33
N LEU A 91 13.13 20.63 8.46
CA LEU A 91 12.50 20.12 9.67
C LEU A 91 12.57 18.59 9.66
N TYR A 92 13.59 18.05 10.32
CA TYR A 92 13.84 16.62 10.35
C TYR A 92 14.68 16.24 11.58
N PRO A 93 14.21 15.29 12.41
CA PRO A 93 14.92 14.91 13.62
C PRO A 93 16.16 14.06 13.26
N THR A 94 17.34 14.67 13.31
CA THR A 94 18.63 13.97 13.39
C THR A 94 19.20 14.09 14.80
N ASP A 95 20.11 13.17 15.17
CA ASP A 95 20.64 13.10 16.54
C ASP A 95 21.33 14.39 16.99
N ASN A 96 21.91 15.15 16.05
CA ASN A 96 22.62 16.41 16.31
C ASN A 96 21.82 17.67 15.90
N ALA A 97 20.55 17.55 15.51
CA ALA A 97 19.76 18.71 15.12
C ALA A 97 19.45 19.60 16.35
N PRO A 98 19.77 20.90 16.34
CA PRO A 98 19.34 21.81 17.39
C PRO A 98 17.82 21.95 17.41
N LYS A 99 17.25 22.21 18.60
CA LYS A 99 15.82 22.50 18.70
C LYS A 99 15.54 23.89 18.13
N LEU A 100 14.43 24.04 17.41
CA LEU A 100 14.03 25.35 16.89
C LEU A 100 13.89 26.42 18.00
N THR A 101 13.48 26.02 19.20
CA THR A 101 13.31 26.91 20.36
C THR A 101 14.64 27.42 20.94
N GLU A 102 15.75 26.73 20.67
CA GLU A 102 17.09 27.06 21.18
C GLU A 102 17.87 27.96 20.21
N LEU A 103 17.31 28.26 19.02
CA LEU A 103 17.97 29.09 18.01
C LEU A 103 17.81 30.59 18.31
N ALA A 104 18.90 31.33 18.15
CA ALA A 104 18.87 32.78 18.04
C ALA A 104 18.06 33.20 16.81
N GLU A 105 17.45 34.40 16.84
CA GLU A 105 16.59 34.87 15.74
C GLU A 105 17.32 34.96 14.40
N SER A 106 18.62 35.26 14.41
CA SER A 106 19.47 35.31 13.21
C SER A 106 19.65 33.95 12.54
N ASP A 107 19.56 32.87 13.29
CA ASP A 107 19.84 31.51 12.85
C ASP A 107 18.57 30.74 12.45
N ARG A 108 17.41 31.39 12.61
CA ARG A 108 16.11 30.82 12.27
C ARG A 108 15.93 30.72 10.75
N PRO A 109 15.42 29.58 10.24
CA PRO A 109 15.21 29.41 8.80
C PRO A 109 14.14 30.37 8.27
N ARG A 110 14.43 31.00 7.12
CA ARG A 110 13.46 31.81 6.37
C ARG A 110 12.49 30.97 5.55
N GLN A 111 12.93 29.76 5.18
CA GLN A 111 12.10 28.75 4.55
C GLN A 111 12.23 27.44 5.32
N LEU A 112 11.10 26.85 5.70
CA LEU A 112 11.04 25.52 6.29
C LEU A 112 10.76 24.49 5.20
N VAL A 113 11.64 23.49 5.08
CA VAL A 113 11.46 22.34 4.19
C VAL A 113 10.96 21.17 5.03
N ILE A 114 9.87 20.53 4.58
CA ILE A 114 9.22 19.41 5.27
C ILE A 114 9.07 18.26 4.30
N VAL A 115 9.33 17.05 4.77
CA VAL A 115 9.11 15.82 3.98
C VAL A 115 7.86 15.12 4.50
N ASP A 116 6.87 14.95 3.64
CA ASP A 116 5.58 14.32 3.95
C ASP A 116 5.50 12.93 3.32
N GLY A 117 5.41 11.90 4.16
CA GLY A 117 5.47 10.50 3.76
C GLY A 117 5.42 9.58 4.96
N THR A 118 5.28 8.28 4.72
CA THR A 118 5.62 7.30 5.76
C THR A 118 7.08 7.46 6.20
N TRP A 119 7.43 7.01 7.41
CA TRP A 119 8.79 7.17 7.93
C TRP A 119 9.86 6.57 6.98
N HIS A 120 9.57 5.44 6.35
CA HIS A 120 10.48 4.85 5.36
C HIS A 120 10.64 5.72 4.10
N GLN A 121 9.54 6.31 3.61
CA GLN A 121 9.59 7.24 2.46
C GLN A 121 10.33 8.52 2.80
N ALA A 122 10.04 9.14 3.96
CA ALA A 122 10.70 10.36 4.37
C ALA A 122 12.22 10.19 4.55
N LYS A 123 12.65 9.09 5.19
CA LYS A 123 14.08 8.71 5.28
C LYS A 123 14.73 8.59 3.91
N THR A 124 14.02 7.97 2.96
CA THR A 124 14.52 7.76 1.61
C THR A 124 14.66 9.09 0.86
N ILE A 125 13.68 9.98 0.94
CA ILE A 125 13.74 11.32 0.33
C ILE A 125 14.91 12.12 0.90
N VAL A 126 15.04 12.19 2.23
CA VAL A 126 16.15 12.93 2.87
C VAL A 126 17.52 12.36 2.48
N ARG A 127 17.62 11.03 2.39
CA ARG A 127 18.87 10.37 1.98
C ARG A 127 19.19 10.61 0.50
N ASP A 128 18.21 10.49 -0.39
CA ASP A 128 18.46 10.37 -1.83
C ASP A 128 18.38 11.71 -2.58
N VAL A 129 17.86 12.78 -1.96
CA VAL A 129 17.79 14.11 -2.57
C VAL A 129 19.02 14.94 -2.20
N PRO A 130 19.94 15.22 -3.15
CA PRO A 130 21.20 15.89 -2.82
C PRO A 130 21.02 17.29 -2.23
N GLN A 131 20.02 18.04 -2.73
CA GLN A 131 19.73 19.41 -2.28
C GLN A 131 19.27 19.48 -0.81
N LEU A 132 18.81 18.38 -0.21
CA LEU A 132 18.43 18.34 1.21
C LEU A 132 19.63 18.08 2.13
N ARG A 133 20.68 17.41 1.62
CA ARG A 133 21.85 17.02 2.43
C ARG A 133 22.66 18.22 2.93
N SER A 134 22.62 19.34 2.21
CA SER A 134 23.32 20.58 2.57
C SER A 134 22.50 21.49 3.47
N LEU A 135 21.23 21.17 3.76
CA LEU A 135 20.38 22.02 4.58
C LEU A 135 20.66 21.81 6.08
N PRO A 136 20.68 22.89 6.88
CA PRO A 136 20.67 22.75 8.33
C PRO A 136 19.39 22.03 8.76
N CYS A 137 19.56 21.01 9.60
CA CYS A 137 18.46 20.21 10.13
C CYS A 137 18.02 20.75 11.49
N PHE A 138 16.71 20.80 11.69
CA PHE A 138 16.09 21.27 12.92
C PHE A 138 15.08 20.26 13.44
N ARG A 139 14.98 20.16 14.76
CA ARG A 139 13.98 19.33 15.43
C ARG A 139 13.01 20.16 16.26
N LEU A 140 11.83 19.60 16.46
CA LEU A 140 10.86 20.07 17.42
C LEU A 140 11.07 19.34 18.75
N ALA A 141 10.72 19.99 19.86
CA ALA A 141 10.53 19.35 21.15
C ALA A 141 9.12 19.70 21.62
N PRO A 142 8.09 18.96 21.17
CA PRO A 142 6.73 19.25 21.57
C PRO A 142 6.54 18.91 23.05
N ASP A 143 5.89 19.80 23.81
CA ASP A 143 5.57 19.60 25.23
C ASP A 143 4.42 18.59 25.44
N ALA A 144 3.71 18.24 24.37
CA ALA A 144 2.58 17.33 24.37
C ALA A 144 2.67 16.31 23.22
N PRO A 145 2.12 15.08 23.39
CA PRO A 145 2.02 14.10 22.32
C PRO A 145 1.14 14.59 21.16
N GLY A 146 1.42 14.11 19.94
CA GLY A 146 0.61 14.41 18.77
C GLY A 146 -0.83 13.91 18.90
N GLN A 147 -1.78 14.66 18.35
CA GLN A 147 -3.22 14.35 18.47
C GLN A 147 -3.80 13.75 17.20
N TYR A 148 -2.97 13.34 16.24
CA TYR A 148 -3.42 12.74 14.98
C TYR A 148 -3.82 11.27 15.11
N ARG A 149 -4.88 11.03 15.88
CA ARG A 149 -5.32 9.72 16.36
C ARG A 149 -6.01 8.83 15.32
N ILE A 150 -6.09 9.26 14.06
CA ILE A 150 -6.76 8.50 12.97
C ILE A 150 -5.75 7.62 12.21
N ARG A 151 -4.45 7.89 12.32
CA ARG A 151 -3.39 7.05 11.73
C ARG A 151 -2.53 6.45 12.84
N SER A 152 -1.94 5.30 12.54
CA SER A 152 -0.92 4.70 13.40
C SER A 152 0.37 5.49 13.22
N GLU A 153 0.85 6.11 14.29
CA GLU A 153 2.11 6.84 14.29
C GLU A 153 3.25 5.98 14.87
N PRO A 154 4.51 6.23 14.48
CA PRO A 154 5.66 5.47 14.97
C PRO A 154 5.88 5.56 16.49
N SER A 155 5.45 6.67 17.11
CA SER A 155 5.52 6.91 18.55
C SER A 155 4.41 7.87 18.99
N ALA A 156 4.07 7.88 20.28
CA ALA A 156 3.10 8.83 20.84
C ALA A 156 3.54 10.31 20.74
N GLN A 157 4.83 10.57 20.54
CA GLN A 157 5.40 11.91 20.37
C GLN A 157 5.52 12.34 18.90
N SER A 158 5.14 11.47 17.97
CA SER A 158 5.12 11.83 16.56
C SER A 158 4.07 12.90 16.32
N LEU A 159 4.41 13.91 15.53
CA LEU A 159 3.47 14.93 15.11
C LEU A 159 3.05 14.65 13.67
N SER A 160 1.81 14.94 13.34
CA SER A 160 1.41 15.02 11.94
C SER A 160 2.13 16.17 11.24
N THR A 161 2.20 16.14 9.90
CA THR A 161 2.79 17.23 9.09
C THR A 161 2.20 18.59 9.42
N LEU A 162 0.90 18.66 9.72
CA LEU A 162 0.24 19.91 10.11
C LEU A 162 0.70 20.38 11.49
N GLU A 163 0.67 19.48 12.48
CA GLU A 163 1.10 19.82 13.84
C GLU A 163 2.57 20.22 13.89
N ALA A 164 3.43 19.51 13.16
CA ALA A 164 4.85 19.85 13.05
C ALA A 164 5.07 21.24 12.43
N ILE A 165 4.35 21.56 11.35
CA ILE A 165 4.45 22.89 10.72
C ILE A 165 3.92 23.97 11.65
N VAL A 166 2.76 23.77 12.31
CA VAL A 166 2.21 24.78 13.21
C VAL A 166 3.13 25.00 14.41
N ALA A 167 3.64 23.94 15.03
CA ALA A 167 4.59 24.05 16.14
C ALA A 167 5.86 24.79 15.71
N ALA A 168 6.40 24.51 14.52
CA ALA A 168 7.54 25.25 13.99
C ALA A 168 7.21 26.73 13.77
N LEU A 169 6.06 27.05 13.18
CA LEU A 169 5.66 28.44 12.93
C LEU A 169 5.36 29.23 14.21
N GLN A 170 4.82 28.58 15.26
CA GLN A 170 4.65 29.23 16.57
C GLN A 170 5.99 29.66 17.18
N VAL A 171 7.07 28.92 16.91
CA VAL A 171 8.44 29.31 17.34
C VAL A 171 9.04 30.38 16.44
N LEU A 172 8.90 30.23 15.12
CA LEU A 172 9.55 31.11 14.14
C LEU A 172 8.85 32.47 14.00
N GLU A 173 7.54 32.49 14.19
CA GLU A 173 6.71 33.69 14.03
C GLU A 173 5.50 33.70 15.00
N PRO A 174 5.76 33.82 16.32
CA PRO A 174 4.74 33.68 17.38
C PRO A 174 3.57 34.66 17.26
N ASN A 175 3.79 35.82 16.66
CA ASN A 175 2.77 36.86 16.48
C ASN A 175 1.85 36.62 15.27
N THR A 176 1.96 35.48 14.60
CA THR A 176 1.15 35.16 13.41
C THR A 176 -0.25 34.70 13.82
N PRO A 177 -1.31 35.47 13.55
CA PRO A 177 -2.64 35.10 13.97
C PRO A 177 -3.18 33.90 13.17
N GLY A 178 -3.95 33.05 13.85
CA GLY A 178 -4.72 31.97 13.21
C GLY A 178 -4.03 30.59 13.19
N LEU A 179 -2.78 30.47 13.64
CA LEU A 179 -2.10 29.18 13.80
C LEU A 179 -2.88 28.23 14.72
N ASP A 180 -3.36 28.73 15.85
CA ASP A 180 -4.18 27.94 16.78
C ASP A 180 -5.52 27.54 16.18
N ARG A 181 -6.14 28.43 15.38
CA ARG A 181 -7.40 28.12 14.68
C ARG A 181 -7.21 26.99 13.66
N LEU A 182 -6.05 26.92 13.00
CA LEU A 182 -5.71 25.83 12.09
C LEU A 182 -5.58 24.49 12.84
N LEU A 183 -4.89 24.49 13.99
CA LEU A 183 -4.82 23.33 14.87
C LEU A 183 -6.20 22.89 15.36
N CYS A 184 -7.03 23.82 15.85
CA CYS A 184 -8.39 23.53 16.29
C CYS A 184 -9.24 22.93 15.16
N ALA A 185 -9.19 23.49 13.95
CA ALA A 185 -9.91 22.96 12.79
C ALA A 185 -9.46 21.54 12.43
N PHE A 186 -8.16 21.27 12.53
CA PHE A 186 -7.60 19.94 12.33
C PHE A 186 -8.05 18.95 13.41
N HIS A 187 -7.98 19.32 14.69
CA HIS A 187 -8.43 18.47 15.79
C HIS A 187 -9.94 18.22 15.75
N GLN A 188 -10.75 19.22 15.39
CA GLN A 188 -12.18 19.03 15.18
C GLN A 188 -12.44 18.04 14.04
N MET A 189 -11.74 18.17 12.91
CA MET A 189 -11.83 17.21 11.81
C MET A 189 -11.46 15.79 12.27
N VAL A 190 -10.46 15.66 13.14
CA VAL A 190 -10.04 14.38 13.73
C VAL A 190 -11.16 13.81 14.62
N ASN A 191 -11.71 14.63 15.52
CA ASN A 191 -12.78 14.24 16.43
C ASN A 191 -14.07 13.85 15.68
N ASP A 192 -14.48 14.65 14.69
CA ASP A 192 -15.63 14.35 13.83
C ASP A 192 -15.45 13.03 13.11
N GLN A 193 -14.24 12.75 12.64
CA GLN A 193 -13.94 11.48 12.01
C GLN A 193 -13.94 10.33 13.01
N LEU A 194 -13.45 10.49 14.24
CA LEU A 194 -13.50 9.44 15.27
C LEU A 194 -14.94 9.15 15.71
N ALA A 195 -15.75 10.18 15.93
CA ALA A 195 -17.18 10.06 16.26
C ALA A 195 -17.95 9.36 15.14
N ASN A 196 -17.71 9.72 13.88
CA ASN A 196 -18.27 9.02 12.73
C ASN A 196 -17.64 7.64 12.52
N SER A 197 -16.42 7.39 13.01
CA SER A 197 -15.75 6.09 12.95
C SER A 197 -16.31 5.10 13.95
N ALA A 198 -16.91 5.50 15.08
CA ALA A 198 -17.63 4.58 15.95
C ALA A 198 -18.85 3.97 15.23
N GLY A 199 -19.66 4.79 14.55
CA GLY A 199 -20.74 4.32 13.67
C GLY A 199 -20.26 3.64 12.37
N GLN A 200 -19.16 4.12 11.78
CA GLN A 200 -18.53 3.50 10.60
C GLN A 200 -17.68 2.27 10.91
N MET A 201 -17.29 1.97 12.14
CA MET A 201 -16.55 0.75 12.53
C MET A 201 -17.52 -0.42 12.65
N ALA A 202 -18.72 -0.20 13.20
CA ALA A 202 -19.82 -1.15 13.13
C ALA A 202 -20.22 -1.40 11.66
N TRP A 203 -20.38 -0.33 10.87
CA TRP A 203 -20.69 -0.44 9.44
C TRP A 203 -19.52 -0.98 8.60
N ARG A 204 -18.24 -0.68 8.88
CA ARG A 204 -17.05 -1.23 8.18
C ARG A 204 -16.78 -2.67 8.57
N ARG A 205 -17.10 -3.11 9.80
CA ARG A 205 -17.15 -4.54 10.13
C ARG A 205 -18.21 -5.25 9.29
N GLN A 206 -19.38 -4.64 9.10
CA GLN A 206 -20.39 -5.14 8.16
C GLN A 206 -19.98 -5.01 6.68
N LYS A 207 -19.21 -3.98 6.28
CA LYS A 207 -18.84 -3.70 4.88
C LYS A 207 -17.54 -4.36 4.40
N LYS A 208 -16.66 -4.78 5.31
CA LYS A 208 -15.58 -5.77 4.99
C LYS A 208 -16.16 -7.14 4.62
N SER A 209 -17.46 -7.35 4.85
CA SER A 209 -18.20 -8.50 4.29
C SER A 209 -18.60 -8.29 2.82
N GLN A 210 -18.54 -7.06 2.28
CA GLN A 210 -18.92 -6.79 0.89
C GLN A 210 -17.71 -6.84 -0.05
N ARG A 211 -17.84 -7.67 -1.09
CA ARG A 211 -16.91 -7.83 -2.23
C ARG A 211 -16.44 -6.48 -2.79
N PRO A 212 -15.24 -6.42 -3.39
CA PRO A 212 -14.69 -5.17 -3.86
C PRO A 212 -15.57 -4.65 -5.01
N ARG A 213 -15.85 -3.34 -5.01
CA ARG A 213 -16.63 -2.71 -6.08
C ARG A 213 -15.89 -2.65 -7.42
N TYR A 214 -14.59 -2.99 -7.45
CA TYR A 214 -13.74 -2.96 -8.63
C TYR A 214 -12.79 -4.15 -8.62
N LEU A 215 -13.20 -5.25 -9.26
CA LEU A 215 -12.30 -6.34 -9.63
C LEU A 215 -11.50 -5.93 -10.88
N PRO A 216 -10.22 -6.35 -11.02
CA PRO A 216 -9.45 -6.05 -12.21
C PRO A 216 -10.20 -6.47 -13.48
N HIS A 217 -10.35 -5.55 -14.43
CA HIS A 217 -11.14 -5.78 -15.65
C HIS A 217 -10.66 -7.01 -16.43
N ALA A 218 -9.35 -7.23 -16.46
CA ALA A 218 -8.70 -8.39 -17.05
C ALA A 218 -9.14 -9.74 -16.44
N MET A 219 -9.57 -9.76 -15.18
CA MET A 219 -10.08 -10.97 -14.51
C MET A 219 -11.55 -11.24 -14.84
N MET A 220 -12.32 -10.19 -15.16
CA MET A 220 -13.76 -10.28 -15.41
C MET A 220 -14.09 -10.50 -16.89
N GLN A 221 -13.39 -9.81 -17.80
CA GLN A 221 -13.71 -9.85 -19.23
C GLN A 221 -12.98 -10.95 -20.00
N ASN A 222 -11.77 -11.35 -19.59
CA ASN A 222 -11.00 -12.36 -20.31
C ASN A 222 -11.42 -13.76 -19.86
N THR A 223 -12.63 -14.18 -20.23
CA THR A 223 -13.19 -15.45 -19.76
C THR A 223 -12.46 -16.66 -20.33
N GLN A 224 -11.89 -16.56 -21.54
CA GLN A 224 -11.20 -17.65 -22.22
C GLN A 224 -9.68 -17.71 -22.00
N GLY A 225 -9.04 -16.56 -21.79
CA GLY A 225 -7.58 -16.44 -21.58
C GLY A 225 -7.14 -16.33 -20.12
N LEU A 226 -8.01 -16.64 -19.14
CA LEU A 226 -7.63 -16.61 -17.73
C LEU A 226 -6.93 -17.92 -17.34
N VAL A 227 -5.66 -17.82 -16.95
CA VAL A 227 -4.84 -18.98 -16.54
C VAL A 227 -4.52 -18.85 -15.06
N VAL A 228 -5.02 -19.77 -14.24
CA VAL A 228 -4.71 -19.84 -12.82
C VAL A 228 -3.51 -20.76 -12.63
N ALA A 229 -2.49 -20.32 -11.89
CA ALA A 229 -1.30 -21.12 -11.65
C ALA A 229 -0.90 -21.14 -10.17
N TYR A 230 -0.31 -22.25 -9.77
CA TYR A 230 0.30 -22.44 -8.47
C TYR A 230 1.65 -23.14 -8.61
N GLY A 231 2.61 -22.70 -7.81
CA GLY A 231 3.98 -23.19 -7.85
C GLY A 231 4.54 -23.32 -6.45
N GLU A 232 5.25 -24.41 -6.24
CA GLU A 232 5.94 -24.72 -4.99
C GLU A 232 7.44 -24.78 -5.21
N ALA A 233 8.18 -24.50 -4.14
CA ALA A 233 9.61 -24.40 -4.15
C ALA A 233 10.17 -24.98 -2.85
N ALA A 234 11.41 -25.44 -2.88
CA ALA A 234 12.03 -26.07 -1.71
C ALA A 234 12.07 -25.09 -0.53
N THR A 235 11.80 -25.58 0.67
CA THR A 235 11.96 -24.77 1.88
C THR A 235 13.43 -24.42 2.09
N ARG A 236 13.71 -23.15 2.37
CA ARG A 236 15.06 -22.67 2.71
C ARG A 236 15.58 -23.43 3.94
N GLN A 237 16.80 -23.94 3.87
CA GLN A 237 17.40 -24.58 5.04
C GLN A 237 17.76 -23.54 6.12
N PRO A 238 17.67 -23.90 7.41
CA PRO A 238 18.14 -23.05 8.52
C PRO A 238 19.59 -22.58 8.27
N GLY A 239 19.88 -21.31 8.54
CA GLY A 239 21.22 -20.73 8.37
C GLY A 239 21.52 -20.08 7.00
N GLN A 240 20.73 -20.33 5.95
CA GLN A 240 20.94 -19.62 4.67
C GLN A 240 20.54 -18.11 4.74
N PRO A 241 21.15 -17.23 3.93
CA PRO A 241 20.72 -15.84 3.81
C PRO A 241 19.24 -15.71 3.41
N LYS A 242 18.54 -14.68 3.89
CA LYS A 242 17.16 -14.38 3.45
C LYS A 242 17.08 -14.01 1.95
N SER A 243 18.22 -13.67 1.33
CA SER A 243 18.35 -13.34 -0.10
C SER A 243 18.57 -14.56 -1.00
N THR A 244 18.72 -15.78 -0.45
CA THR A 244 18.95 -16.97 -1.26
C THR A 244 17.73 -17.25 -2.15
N ALA A 245 17.95 -17.20 -3.46
CA ALA A 245 16.92 -17.44 -4.46
C ALA A 245 16.39 -18.88 -4.37
N VAL A 246 15.06 -19.03 -4.34
CA VAL A 246 14.39 -20.34 -4.20
C VAL A 246 14.13 -20.93 -5.58
N TRP A 247 14.50 -22.20 -5.78
CA TRP A 247 14.30 -22.92 -7.04
C TRP A 247 12.91 -23.56 -7.09
N PRO A 248 12.15 -23.42 -8.20
CA PRO A 248 10.86 -24.08 -8.35
C PRO A 248 11.00 -25.60 -8.38
N VAL A 249 10.10 -26.27 -7.67
CA VAL A 249 10.06 -27.75 -7.57
C VAL A 249 8.91 -28.30 -8.39
N SER A 250 7.72 -27.73 -8.22
CA SER A 250 6.49 -28.19 -8.84
C SER A 250 5.69 -27.01 -9.32
N TRP A 251 5.09 -27.13 -10.49
CA TRP A 251 4.26 -26.09 -11.09
C TRP A 251 3.03 -26.71 -11.72
N SER A 252 1.86 -26.15 -11.42
CA SER A 252 0.59 -26.54 -12.02
C SER A 252 -0.22 -25.31 -12.40
N ALA A 253 -0.90 -25.35 -13.54
CA ALA A 253 -1.77 -24.29 -14.01
C ALA A 253 -2.98 -24.86 -14.78
N ARG A 254 -4.08 -24.11 -14.77
CA ARG A 254 -5.29 -24.43 -15.52
C ARG A 254 -5.83 -23.17 -16.22
N ARG A 255 -6.17 -23.31 -17.50
CA ARG A 255 -6.92 -22.32 -18.27
C ARG A 255 -8.40 -22.50 -18.01
N LEU A 256 -9.07 -21.47 -17.48
CA LEU A 256 -10.47 -21.59 -17.09
C LEU A 256 -11.46 -21.67 -18.26
N GLY A 257 -11.07 -21.16 -19.44
CA GLY A 257 -11.93 -21.17 -20.62
C GLY A 257 -12.10 -22.55 -21.26
N SER A 258 -11.03 -23.33 -21.35
CA SER A 258 -11.02 -24.63 -22.03
C SER A 258 -10.66 -25.80 -21.12
N ASN A 259 -10.37 -25.55 -19.83
CA ASN A 259 -9.83 -26.53 -18.89
C ASN A 259 -8.51 -27.18 -19.34
N GLU A 260 -7.76 -26.54 -20.24
CA GLU A 260 -6.40 -26.96 -20.59
C GLU A 260 -5.51 -26.88 -19.35
N GLU A 261 -4.77 -27.94 -19.06
CA GLU A 261 -3.90 -28.04 -17.90
C GLU A 261 -2.43 -28.08 -18.27
N PHE A 262 -1.63 -27.53 -17.37
CA PHE A 262 -0.18 -27.62 -17.41
C PHE A 262 0.27 -28.12 -16.05
N SER A 263 1.06 -29.18 -16.01
CA SER A 263 1.65 -29.67 -14.76
C SER A 263 3.01 -30.28 -15.03
N CYS A 264 3.98 -29.98 -14.18
CA CYS A 264 5.31 -30.57 -14.25
C CYS A 264 6.06 -30.47 -12.90
N LEU A 265 7.03 -31.36 -12.75
CA LEU A 265 8.12 -31.22 -11.80
C LEU A 265 9.36 -30.72 -12.54
N LEU A 266 10.15 -29.87 -11.89
CA LEU A 266 11.39 -29.37 -12.47
C LEU A 266 12.59 -30.12 -11.89
N SER A 267 13.61 -30.34 -12.71
CA SER A 267 14.89 -30.88 -12.26
C SER A 267 15.51 -29.96 -11.21
N GLN A 268 16.09 -30.56 -10.16
CA GLN A 268 16.59 -29.84 -9.00
C GLN A 268 18.11 -29.73 -9.06
N PRO A 269 18.69 -28.52 -8.85
CA PRO A 269 20.14 -28.33 -8.84
C PRO A 269 20.81 -28.99 -7.64
N ARG A 270 20.04 -29.32 -6.60
CA ARG A 270 20.46 -30.07 -5.43
C ARG A 270 19.35 -31.03 -5.01
N PRO A 271 19.69 -32.21 -4.45
CA PRO A 271 18.70 -33.14 -3.91
C PRO A 271 17.78 -32.47 -2.88
N LEU A 272 16.49 -32.78 -2.92
CA LEU A 272 15.52 -32.31 -1.94
C LEU A 272 15.60 -33.16 -0.67
N SER A 273 15.42 -32.53 0.48
CA SER A 273 15.34 -33.26 1.74
C SER A 273 14.03 -34.06 1.84
N THR A 274 14.07 -35.18 2.57
CA THR A 274 12.88 -36.00 2.86
C THR A 274 11.76 -35.19 3.51
N ALA A 275 12.09 -34.19 4.33
CA ALA A 275 11.11 -33.29 4.93
C ALA A 275 10.39 -32.41 3.89
N THR A 276 11.11 -31.88 2.90
CA THR A 276 10.53 -31.11 1.78
C THR A 276 9.63 -31.99 0.93
N LEU A 277 10.11 -33.19 0.55
CA LEU A 277 9.34 -34.16 -0.24
C LEU A 277 8.04 -34.55 0.46
N ARG A 278 8.09 -34.88 1.75
CA ARG A 278 6.90 -35.18 2.55
C ARG A 278 5.94 -34.00 2.65
N HIS A 279 6.46 -32.78 2.83
CA HIS A 279 5.63 -31.57 2.89
C HIS A 279 4.88 -31.33 1.57
N MET A 280 5.54 -31.56 0.44
CA MET A 280 4.99 -31.38 -0.90
C MET A 280 4.14 -32.57 -1.38
N ARG A 281 4.16 -33.68 -0.63
CA ARG A 281 3.56 -34.98 -0.99
C ARG A 281 4.14 -35.50 -2.31
N LEU A 282 5.47 -35.49 -2.40
CA LEU A 282 6.23 -36.02 -3.52
C LEU A 282 7.16 -37.13 -3.03
N SER A 283 7.51 -38.03 -3.94
CA SER A 283 8.52 -39.07 -3.81
C SER A 283 9.73 -38.79 -4.71
N ASN A 284 10.85 -39.49 -4.50
CA ASN A 284 11.98 -39.38 -5.43
C ASN A 284 11.63 -39.91 -6.83
N ALA A 285 10.80 -40.95 -6.92
CA ALA A 285 10.37 -41.54 -8.19
C ALA A 285 9.57 -40.54 -9.05
N ASP A 286 8.88 -39.56 -8.44
CA ASP A 286 8.16 -38.54 -9.20
C ASP A 286 9.12 -37.70 -10.07
N PHE A 287 10.38 -37.56 -9.66
CA PHE A 287 11.39 -36.78 -10.37
C PHE A 287 12.00 -37.51 -11.58
N ASP A 288 11.70 -38.79 -11.79
CA ASP A 288 12.15 -39.53 -12.98
C ASP A 288 11.58 -38.92 -14.28
N SER A 289 10.44 -38.22 -14.16
CA SER A 289 9.78 -37.47 -15.24
C SER A 289 9.97 -35.94 -15.15
N ALA A 290 10.86 -35.47 -14.29
CA ALA A 290 11.09 -34.04 -14.10
C ALA A 290 11.77 -33.42 -15.33
N ILE A 291 11.29 -32.24 -15.72
CA ILE A 291 11.77 -31.55 -16.92
C ILE A 291 12.83 -30.50 -16.57
N SER A 292 13.70 -30.19 -17.52
CA SER A 292 14.67 -29.11 -17.36
C SER A 292 13.97 -27.73 -17.34
N PRO A 293 14.62 -26.68 -16.79
CA PRO A 293 14.12 -25.31 -16.90
C PRO A 293 13.90 -24.85 -18.34
N ASP A 294 14.72 -25.33 -19.27
CA ASP A 294 14.67 -24.98 -20.69
C ASP A 294 13.43 -25.59 -21.34
N GLU A 295 13.16 -26.87 -21.06
CA GLU A 295 11.95 -27.54 -21.49
C GLU A 295 10.70 -26.91 -20.85
N PHE A 296 10.77 -26.57 -19.56
CA PHE A 296 9.71 -25.82 -18.88
C PHE A 296 9.40 -24.53 -19.63
N ARG A 297 10.42 -23.70 -19.95
CA ARG A 297 10.22 -22.44 -20.67
C ARG A 297 9.55 -22.67 -22.03
N SER A 298 9.99 -23.70 -22.76
CA SER A 298 9.42 -24.04 -24.07
C SER A 298 7.94 -24.40 -23.95
N ARG A 299 7.60 -25.37 -23.10
CA ARG A 299 6.22 -25.83 -22.87
C ARG A 299 5.34 -24.73 -22.28
N TRP A 300 5.87 -23.94 -21.35
CA TRP A 300 5.15 -22.85 -20.72
C TRP A 300 4.80 -21.72 -21.69
N ARG A 301 5.70 -21.39 -22.64
CA ARG A 301 5.41 -20.40 -23.70
C ARG A 301 4.36 -20.88 -24.69
N GLN A 302 4.30 -22.19 -24.95
CA GLN A 302 3.24 -22.78 -25.77
C GLN A 302 1.89 -22.77 -25.05
N PHE A 303 1.89 -23.09 -23.75
CA PHE A 303 0.69 -23.10 -22.93
C PHE A 303 0.14 -21.70 -22.63
N LEU A 304 1.00 -20.77 -22.16
CA LEU A 304 0.61 -19.41 -21.76
C LEU A 304 0.74 -18.43 -22.93
N ARG A 305 -0.38 -18.18 -23.62
CA ARG A 305 -0.49 -17.39 -24.84
C ARG A 305 -0.36 -15.90 -24.54
N ARG A 306 0.09 -15.11 -25.53
CA ARG A 306 0.36 -13.65 -25.39
C ARG A 306 -0.81 -12.83 -24.81
N ASN A 307 -2.05 -13.22 -25.07
CA ASN A 307 -3.25 -12.51 -24.62
C ASN A 307 -3.81 -13.05 -23.29
N ASP A 308 -3.18 -14.07 -22.73
CA ASP A 308 -3.61 -14.64 -21.46
C ASP A 308 -3.33 -13.70 -20.29
N VAL A 309 -4.10 -13.88 -19.24
CA VAL A 309 -3.91 -13.21 -17.96
C VAL A 309 -3.56 -14.29 -16.95
N LEU A 310 -2.32 -14.27 -16.48
CA LEU A 310 -1.85 -15.17 -15.45
C LEU A 310 -2.40 -14.73 -14.09
N VAL A 311 -2.91 -15.68 -13.32
CA VAL A 311 -3.44 -15.45 -11.98
C VAL A 311 -2.72 -16.38 -11.02
N VAL A 312 -2.00 -15.81 -10.05
CA VAL A 312 -1.33 -16.58 -8.99
C VAL A 312 -1.90 -16.23 -7.62
N TYR A 313 -1.80 -17.15 -6.67
CA TYR A 313 -2.27 -16.84 -5.31
C TYR A 313 -1.38 -15.82 -4.58
N HIS A 314 -0.06 -15.98 -4.65
CA HIS A 314 0.91 -15.19 -3.88
C HIS A 314 2.00 -14.59 -4.78
N PRO A 315 2.54 -13.38 -4.50
CA PRO A 315 3.62 -12.80 -5.30
C PRO A 315 4.86 -13.69 -5.41
N ARG A 316 5.17 -14.43 -4.33
CA ARG A 316 6.28 -15.41 -4.30
C ARG A 316 6.14 -16.51 -5.35
N THR A 317 4.92 -16.91 -5.69
CA THR A 317 4.69 -17.91 -6.74
C THR A 317 5.11 -17.35 -8.10
N TYR A 318 4.79 -16.09 -8.40
CA TYR A 318 5.23 -15.44 -9.63
C TYR A 318 6.76 -15.26 -9.68
N GLN A 319 7.40 -14.96 -8.54
CA GLN A 319 8.87 -14.86 -8.45
C GLN A 319 9.60 -16.15 -8.84
N LEU A 320 8.95 -17.32 -8.74
CA LEU A 320 9.54 -18.58 -9.18
C LEU A 320 9.72 -18.63 -10.70
N LEU A 321 8.79 -18.04 -11.48
CA LEU A 321 8.91 -17.98 -12.94
C LEU A 321 10.08 -17.10 -13.36
N ALA A 322 10.26 -15.95 -12.68
CA ALA A 322 11.38 -15.05 -12.97
C ALA A 322 12.73 -15.74 -12.74
N ARG A 323 12.80 -16.72 -11.81
CA ARG A 323 14.03 -17.45 -11.52
C ARG A 323 14.48 -18.37 -12.66
N ILE A 324 13.54 -18.82 -13.48
CA ILE A 324 13.79 -19.71 -14.62
C ILE A 324 13.51 -19.00 -15.95
N GLU A 325 13.43 -17.66 -15.94
CA GLU A 325 13.21 -16.81 -17.12
C GLU A 325 11.93 -17.16 -17.90
N ALA A 326 10.88 -17.50 -17.16
CA ALA A 326 9.57 -17.88 -17.68
C ALA A 326 8.45 -16.89 -17.30
N ASP A 327 8.80 -15.72 -16.75
CA ASP A 327 7.83 -14.75 -16.29
C ASP A 327 7.23 -13.91 -17.42
N GLN A 328 6.08 -13.29 -17.16
CA GLN A 328 5.33 -12.50 -18.15
C GLN A 328 4.70 -11.28 -17.50
N PRO A 329 4.61 -10.13 -18.21
CA PRO A 329 4.22 -8.85 -17.62
C PRO A 329 2.77 -8.82 -17.08
N ARG A 330 1.88 -9.71 -17.52
CA ARG A 330 0.44 -9.70 -17.17
C ARG A 330 0.13 -10.74 -16.10
N CYS A 331 0.42 -10.41 -14.84
CA CYS A 331 0.15 -11.27 -13.70
C CYS A 331 -0.74 -10.58 -12.64
N LEU A 332 -1.82 -11.26 -12.24
CA LEU A 332 -2.70 -10.86 -11.15
C LEU A 332 -2.42 -11.70 -9.91
N VAL A 333 -2.39 -11.05 -8.74
CA VAL A 333 -2.16 -11.71 -7.44
C VAL A 333 -3.45 -11.78 -6.64
N LEU A 334 -4.01 -12.98 -6.48
CA LEU A 334 -5.30 -13.20 -5.81
C LEU A 334 -5.29 -12.76 -4.36
N LYS A 335 -4.21 -13.03 -3.60
CA LYS A 335 -4.14 -12.59 -2.20
C LYS A 335 -4.22 -11.07 -2.07
N SER A 336 -3.61 -10.32 -2.98
CA SER A 336 -3.67 -8.86 -3.01
C SER A 336 -5.07 -8.38 -3.37
N ILE A 337 -5.70 -9.03 -4.37
CA ILE A 337 -7.07 -8.77 -4.78
C ILE A 337 -8.01 -9.01 -3.59
N CYS A 338 -7.98 -10.19 -2.97
CA CYS A 338 -8.82 -10.58 -1.83
C CYS A 338 -8.62 -9.70 -0.59
N ARG A 339 -7.37 -9.26 -0.33
CA ARG A 339 -7.06 -8.34 0.78
C ARG A 339 -7.74 -6.99 0.67
N ASN A 340 -8.20 -6.60 -0.52
CA ASN A 340 -8.95 -5.35 -0.70
C ASN A 340 -10.35 -5.41 -0.06
N TRP A 341 -10.92 -6.58 0.21
CA TRP A 341 -12.23 -6.71 0.86
C TRP A 341 -12.22 -7.57 2.13
N ARG A 342 -11.40 -8.63 2.20
CA ARG A 342 -11.20 -9.42 3.42
C ARG A 342 -9.75 -9.36 3.88
N SER A 343 -9.52 -8.89 5.11
CA SER A 343 -8.16 -8.82 5.69
C SER A 343 -7.90 -9.91 6.74
N ASP A 344 -8.92 -10.70 7.05
CA ASP A 344 -9.01 -11.61 8.20
C ASP A 344 -8.74 -13.06 7.80
N PHE A 345 -7.69 -13.33 7.02
CA PHE A 345 -7.28 -14.70 6.69
C PHE A 345 -5.74 -14.82 6.65
N ARG A 346 -5.23 -15.96 7.09
CA ARG A 346 -3.80 -16.29 7.16
C ARG A 346 -3.39 -17.26 6.06
N SER A 347 -4.30 -18.10 5.58
CA SER A 347 -4.06 -19.13 4.56
C SER A 347 -5.09 -19.10 3.43
N LEU A 348 -4.84 -19.86 2.35
CA LEU A 348 -5.81 -20.03 1.26
C LEU A 348 -7.03 -20.82 1.74
N GLU A 349 -6.83 -21.82 2.60
CA GLU A 349 -7.88 -22.63 3.24
C GLU A 349 -8.85 -21.78 4.05
N GLU A 350 -8.31 -20.90 4.92
CA GLU A 350 -9.13 -19.99 5.72
C GLU A 350 -9.95 -19.05 4.83
N LEU A 351 -9.38 -18.62 3.70
CA LEU A 351 -10.09 -17.78 2.75
C LEU A 351 -11.21 -18.54 2.03
N LEU A 352 -10.97 -19.79 1.59
CA LEU A 352 -11.99 -20.63 0.99
C LEU A 352 -13.16 -20.89 1.95
N ALA A 353 -12.86 -21.26 3.18
CA ALA A 353 -13.87 -21.51 4.22
C ALA A 353 -14.75 -20.27 4.45
N LYS A 354 -14.15 -19.08 4.46
CA LYS A 354 -14.88 -17.80 4.61
C LYS A 354 -15.74 -17.43 3.40
N GLU A 355 -15.41 -17.93 2.22
CA GLU A 355 -16.23 -17.79 1.01
C GLU A 355 -17.29 -18.89 0.86
N GLY A 356 -17.39 -19.80 1.85
CA GLY A 356 -18.31 -20.93 1.85
C GLY A 356 -17.89 -22.07 0.92
N LEU A 357 -16.61 -22.10 0.51
CA LEU A 357 -16.05 -23.14 -0.35
C LEU A 357 -15.37 -24.22 0.52
N ARG A 358 -15.56 -25.48 0.15
CA ARG A 358 -14.81 -26.59 0.74
C ARG A 358 -13.48 -26.76 -0.01
N ALA A 359 -12.41 -27.03 0.74
CA ALA A 359 -11.16 -27.45 0.13
C ALA A 359 -11.37 -28.84 -0.51
N PRO A 360 -10.79 -29.09 -1.70
CA PRO A 360 -10.88 -30.38 -2.37
C PRO A 360 -10.18 -31.47 -1.55
N ASP A 361 -10.74 -32.67 -1.58
CA ASP A 361 -10.23 -33.83 -0.87
C ASP A 361 -8.78 -34.14 -1.33
N PRO A 362 -7.81 -34.29 -0.40
CA PRO A 362 -6.43 -34.61 -0.72
C PRO A 362 -6.20 -35.88 -1.54
N GLN A 363 -7.18 -36.78 -1.66
CA GLN A 363 -6.97 -38.22 -1.84
C GLN A 363 -6.13 -38.67 -3.05
N HIS A 364 -5.87 -37.85 -4.08
CA HIS A 364 -5.10 -38.28 -5.25
C HIS A 364 -4.19 -37.21 -5.89
N GLN A 365 -3.92 -36.08 -5.21
CA GLN A 365 -3.12 -34.99 -5.78
C GLN A 365 -1.94 -34.60 -4.91
N ASN A 366 -0.82 -34.29 -5.57
CA ASN A 366 0.29 -33.60 -4.92
C ASN A 366 -0.17 -32.23 -4.38
N ARG A 367 0.61 -31.65 -3.47
CA ARG A 367 0.19 -30.41 -2.80
C ARG A 367 -0.04 -29.25 -3.77
N THR A 368 0.78 -29.14 -4.82
CA THR A 368 0.65 -28.11 -5.87
C THR A 368 -0.70 -28.19 -6.57
N GLY A 369 -1.13 -29.40 -6.97
CA GLY A 369 -2.43 -29.65 -7.60
C GLY A 369 -3.58 -29.28 -6.69
N GLN A 370 -3.55 -29.73 -5.43
CA GLN A 370 -4.58 -29.37 -4.45
C GLN A 370 -4.70 -27.86 -4.27
N ARG A 371 -3.56 -27.15 -4.24
CA ARG A 371 -3.52 -25.69 -4.12
C ARG A 371 -4.03 -24.97 -5.37
N LEU A 372 -3.74 -25.51 -6.55
CA LEU A 372 -4.28 -25.02 -7.81
C LEU A 372 -5.80 -25.12 -7.80
N GLU A 373 -6.38 -26.26 -7.42
CA GLU A 373 -7.83 -26.41 -7.32
C GLU A 373 -8.48 -25.38 -6.41
N MET A 374 -7.88 -25.15 -5.24
CA MET A 374 -8.37 -24.13 -4.31
C MET A 374 -8.34 -22.74 -4.93
N ALA A 375 -7.26 -22.39 -5.64
CA ALA A 375 -7.14 -21.10 -6.31
C ALA A 375 -8.14 -20.97 -7.46
N VAL A 376 -8.36 -22.02 -8.25
CA VAL A 376 -9.36 -22.08 -9.33
C VAL A 376 -10.77 -21.90 -8.76
N ALA A 377 -11.13 -22.64 -7.71
CA ALA A 377 -12.42 -22.54 -7.04
C ALA A 377 -12.68 -21.11 -6.53
N LEU A 378 -11.66 -20.48 -5.94
CA LEU A 378 -11.72 -19.11 -5.48
C LEU A 378 -11.92 -18.12 -6.64
N VAL A 379 -11.18 -18.26 -7.75
CA VAL A 379 -11.33 -17.40 -8.94
C VAL A 379 -12.73 -17.54 -9.53
N ASN A 380 -13.22 -18.76 -9.70
CA ASN A 380 -14.58 -19.01 -10.18
C ASN A 380 -15.62 -18.37 -9.26
N ARG A 381 -15.49 -18.57 -7.94
CA ARG A 381 -16.38 -17.95 -6.95
C ARG A 381 -16.38 -16.42 -7.02
N ILE A 382 -15.22 -15.80 -7.25
CA ILE A 382 -15.10 -14.34 -7.42
C ILE A 382 -15.75 -13.88 -8.74
N ARG A 383 -15.69 -14.68 -9.80
CA ARG A 383 -16.28 -14.34 -11.11
C ARG A 383 -17.80 -14.56 -11.19
N SER A 384 -18.35 -15.49 -10.39
CA SER A 384 -19.78 -15.82 -10.41
C SER A 384 -20.70 -14.84 -9.68
N HIS A 385 -20.17 -13.85 -8.95
CA HIS A 385 -20.94 -12.73 -8.37
C HIS A 385 -20.15 -11.44 -8.48
#